data_AF-A0A3C1LJ29-F1
#
_entry.id   AF-A0A3C1LJ29-F1
#
_cell.length_a   1.000
_cell.length_b   1.000
_cell.length_c   1.000
_cell.angle_alpha   90.00
_cell.angle_beta   90.00
_cell.angle_gamma   90.00
#
_symmetry.space_group_name_H-M   'P 1'
#
loop_
_entity.id
_entity.type
_entity.pdbx_description
1 polymer ?
#
loop_
_entity_poly.entity_id
_entity_poly.type
_entity_poly.pdbx_seq_one_letter_code
_entity_poly.pdbx_strand_id
1 'polypeptide(L)'
;MKKIELEIVALSHSITQTHSYAVVLGEMNGLRRLPIVIGGFEAQAIAVALERMHPSRPLTHDLMKNFMNAFNVELMEIVINDLQEGIFYSKLICVSEHDTVEIDSRTS
;
A
#
# COMPACT_ATOMS: atom_id res chain seq x y z
N MET A 1 1.99 -18.33 -10.27
CA MET A 1 2.70 -17.23 -10.97
C MET A 1 3.85 -16.75 -10.10
N LYS A 2 4.94 -16.24 -10.70
CA LYS A 2 6.06 -15.67 -9.95
C LYS A 2 5.72 -14.25 -9.51
N LYS A 3 5.71 -13.99 -8.20
CA LYS A 3 5.55 -12.65 -7.63
C LYS A 3 6.85 -11.85 -7.77
N ILE A 4 6.73 -10.54 -7.94
CA ILE A 4 7.85 -9.59 -8.02
C ILE A 4 7.74 -8.69 -6.80
N GLU A 5 8.80 -8.64 -6.01
CA GLU A 5 8.84 -7.81 -4.82
C GLU A 5 9.08 -6.35 -5.20
N LEU A 6 8.33 -5.46 -4.56
CA LEU A 6 8.32 -4.03 -4.85
C LEU A 6 8.66 -3.23 -3.60
N GLU A 7 9.40 -2.13 -3.78
CA GLU A 7 9.67 -1.15 -2.74
C GLU A 7 9.18 0.24 -3.16
N ILE A 8 8.84 1.10 -2.20
CA ILE A 8 8.53 2.50 -2.50
C ILE A 8 9.84 3.24 -2.78
N VAL A 9 10.02 3.70 -4.02
CA VAL A 9 11.22 4.42 -4.47
C VAL A 9 11.04 5.93 -4.35
N ALA A 10 9.84 6.42 -4.63
CA ALA A 10 9.53 7.85 -4.58
C ALA A 10 8.04 8.10 -4.34
N LEU A 11 7.76 9.25 -3.73
CA LEU A 11 6.43 9.85 -3.65
C LEU A 11 6.56 11.30 -4.15
N SER A 12 5.82 11.67 -5.18
CA SER A 12 5.92 12.99 -5.82
C SER A 12 4.55 13.57 -6.15
N HIS A 13 4.46 14.90 -6.23
CA HIS A 13 3.26 15.55 -6.79
C HIS A 13 3.06 15.15 -8.25
N SER A 14 1.81 14.90 -8.63
CA SER A 14 1.44 14.71 -10.02
C SER A 14 1.49 16.03 -10.77
N ILE A 15 2.19 16.05 -11.89
CA ILE A 15 2.35 17.24 -12.74
C ILE A 15 1.07 17.48 -13.57
N THR A 16 0.26 16.43 -13.81
CA THR A 16 -0.84 16.45 -14.77
C THR A 16 -2.22 16.68 -14.16
N GLN A 17 -2.37 16.51 -12.84
CA GLN A 17 -3.66 16.66 -12.14
C GLN A 17 -3.45 17.33 -10.77
N THR A 18 -4.04 18.51 -10.60
CA THR A 18 -4.02 19.24 -9.32
C THR A 18 -4.64 18.40 -8.21
N HIS A 19 -3.96 18.30 -7.06
CA HIS A 19 -4.32 17.49 -5.88
C HIS A 19 -4.11 15.97 -5.97
N SER A 20 -3.42 15.48 -7.01
CA SER A 20 -2.99 14.08 -7.08
C SER A 20 -1.48 13.93 -6.86
N TYR A 21 -1.08 12.75 -6.40
CA TYR A 21 0.30 12.36 -6.18
C TYR A 21 0.58 11.08 -6.95
N ALA A 22 1.86 10.81 -7.21
CA ALA A 22 2.33 9.54 -7.74
C ALA A 22 3.23 8.87 -6.71
N VAL A 23 2.90 7.63 -6.34
CA VAL A 23 3.83 6.73 -5.64
C VAL A 23 4.49 5.84 -6.68
N VAL A 24 5.81 5.80 -6.69
CA VAL A 24 6.59 4.99 -7.62
C VAL A 24 7.09 3.77 -6.89
N LEU A 25 6.57 2.62 -7.29
CA LEU A 25 7.02 1.32 -6.80
C LEU A 25 8.14 0.81 -7.71
N GLY A 26 9.27 0.41 -7.14
CA GLY A 26 10.39 -0.17 -7.87
C GLY A 26 10.50 -1.66 -7.62
N GLU A 27 10.82 -2.41 -8.67
CA GLU A 27 11.23 -3.81 -8.50
C GLU A 27 12.51 -3.88 -7.67
N MET A 28 12.48 -4.65 -6.58
CA MET A 28 13.68 -4.89 -5.79
C MET A 28 14.74 -5.58 -6.64
N ASN A 29 15.96 -5.06 -6.62
CA ASN A 29 17.09 -5.53 -7.45
C ASN A 29 16.81 -5.51 -8.97
N GLY A 30 15.90 -4.66 -9.42
CA GLY A 30 15.53 -4.51 -10.83
C GLY A 30 15.42 -3.06 -11.28
N LEU A 31 15.23 -2.89 -12.59
CA LEU A 31 15.11 -1.58 -13.24
C LEU A 31 13.66 -1.16 -13.49
N ARG A 32 12.69 -2.06 -13.28
CA ARG A 32 11.28 -1.76 -13.53
C ARG A 32 10.74 -0.81 -12.46
N ARG A 33 9.86 0.09 -12.89
CA ARG A 33 9.14 1.05 -12.06
C ARG A 33 7.67 1.01 -12.42
N LEU A 34 6.81 1.06 -11.42
CA LEU A 34 5.36 1.05 -11.52
C LEU A 34 4.82 2.30 -10.82
N PRO A 35 4.47 3.35 -11.58
CA PRO A 35 3.83 4.54 -11.01
C PRO A 35 2.35 4.28 -10.74
N ILE A 36 1.89 4.61 -9.53
CA ILE A 36 0.49 4.54 -9.12
C ILE A 36 0.04 5.96 -8.73
N VAL A 37 -1.05 6.43 -9.34
CA VAL A 37 -1.64 7.73 -9.00
C VAL A 37 -2.56 7.56 -7.78
N ILE A 38 -2.36 8.40 -6.77
CA ILE A 38 -3.11 8.38 -5.51
C ILE A 38 -3.59 9.79 -5.13
N GLY A 39 -4.58 9.86 -4.24
CA GLY A 39 -5.07 11.11 -3.69
C GLY A 39 -4.13 11.71 -2.65
N GLY A 40 -4.39 12.96 -2.25
CA GLY A 40 -3.57 13.66 -1.27
C GLY A 40 -3.61 13.07 0.14
N PHE A 41 -4.74 12.49 0.55
CA PHE A 41 -4.87 11.87 1.87
C PHE A 41 -4.08 10.57 1.97
N GLU A 42 -4.10 9.76 0.90
CA GLU A 42 -3.30 8.55 0.81
C GLU A 42 -1.81 8.89 0.77
N ALA A 43 -1.41 9.88 -0.04
CA ALA A 43 -0.03 10.34 -0.10
C ALA A 43 0.49 10.82 1.26
N GLN A 44 -0.34 11.57 2.01
CA GLN A 44 0.00 12.01 3.35
C GLN A 44 0.18 10.83 4.31
N ALA A 45 -0.71 9.84 4.28
CA ALA A 45 -0.60 8.66 5.13
C ALA A 45 0.68 7.86 4.85
N ILE A 46 1.04 7.69 3.57
CA ILE A 46 2.30 7.05 3.14
C ILE A 46 3.51 7.87 3.61
N ALA A 47 3.49 9.19 3.42
CA ALA A 47 4.59 10.07 3.82
C ALA A 47 4.88 9.99 5.33
N VAL A 48 3.83 10.03 6.17
CA VAL A 48 3.94 9.89 7.63
C VAL A 48 4.63 8.57 8.01
N ALA A 49 4.29 7.47 7.33
CA ALA A 49 4.90 6.16 7.55
C ALA A 49 6.37 6.11 7.08
N LEU A 50 6.67 6.68 5.90
CA LEU A 50 8.04 6.74 5.35
C LEU A 50 8.98 7.60 6.22
N GLU A 51 8.48 8.72 6.76
CA GLU A 51 9.21 9.58 7.68
C GLU A 51 9.34 8.99 9.09
N ARG A 52 8.73 7.81 9.35
CA ARG A 52 8.69 7.14 10.66
C ARG A 52 8.17 8.06 11.77
N MET A 53 7.19 8.90 11.41
CA MET A 53 6.57 9.81 12.36
C MET A 53 5.67 9.02 13.31
N HIS A 54 5.76 9.31 14.61
CA HIS A 54 4.99 8.65 15.66
C HIS A 54 3.99 9.65 16.27
N PRO A 55 2.76 9.74 15.74
CA PRO A 55 1.75 10.64 16.26
C PRO A 55 1.33 10.23 17.69
N SER A 56 0.85 11.20 18.47
CA SER A 56 0.39 10.97 19.86
C SER A 56 -0.87 10.10 19.96
N ARG A 57 -1.60 9.96 18.85
CA ARG A 57 -2.79 9.12 18.71
C ARG A 57 -2.67 8.29 17.43
N PRO A 58 -3.16 7.04 17.40
CA PRO A 58 -3.14 6.20 16.20
C PRO A 58 -3.89 6.88 15.04
N LEU A 59 -3.29 6.87 13.85
CA LEU A 59 -3.97 7.22 12.59
C LEU A 59 -4.71 6.01 12.03
N THR A 60 -5.39 6.16 10.90
CA THR A 60 -6.23 5.11 10.30
C THR A 60 -5.47 3.80 10.04
N HIS A 61 -4.25 3.87 9.50
CA HIS A 61 -3.44 2.67 9.24
C HIS A 61 -2.89 2.04 10.53
N ASP A 62 -2.54 2.85 11.53
CA ASP A 62 -2.17 2.35 12.85
C ASP A 62 -3.35 1.65 13.53
N LEU A 63 -4.55 2.23 13.42
CA LEU A 63 -5.78 1.63 13.91
C LEU A 63 -6.04 0.28 13.24
N MET A 64 -5.89 0.19 11.91
CA MET A 64 -6.05 -1.08 11.19
C MET A 64 -5.04 -2.14 11.64
N LYS A 65 -3.77 -1.76 11.79
CA LYS A 65 -2.72 -2.64 12.33
C LYS A 65 -3.05 -3.12 13.74
N ASN A 66 -3.49 -2.20 14.61
CA ASN A 66 -3.89 -2.54 15.98
C ASN A 66 -5.11 -3.46 16.01
N PHE A 67 -6.07 -3.24 15.11
CA PHE A 67 -7.22 -4.13 14.94
C PHE A 67 -6.77 -5.54 14.53
N MET A 68 -5.95 -5.67 13.48
CA MET A 68 -5.40 -6.96 13.06
C MET A 68 -4.69 -7.68 14.22
N ASN A 69 -3.84 -6.97 14.96
CA ASN A 69 -3.15 -7.54 16.13
C ASN A 69 -4.11 -8.00 17.23
N ALA A 70 -5.16 -7.22 17.53
CA ALA A 70 -6.14 -7.55 18.57
C ALA A 70 -6.97 -8.79 18.26
N PHE A 71 -7.11 -9.13 16.98
CA PHE A 71 -7.83 -10.31 16.50
C PHE A 71 -6.89 -11.42 16.00
N ASN A 72 -5.59 -11.33 16.31
CA ASN A 72 -4.58 -12.32 15.90
C ASN A 72 -4.57 -12.58 14.39
N VAL A 73 -4.73 -11.51 13.60
CA VAL A 73 -4.62 -11.53 12.14
C VAL A 73 -3.24 -10.99 11.74
N GLU A 74 -2.50 -11.78 10.98
CA GLU A 74 -1.20 -11.40 10.41
C GLU A 74 -1.36 -11.01 8.94
N LEU A 75 -0.91 -9.80 8.57
CA LEU A 75 -0.81 -9.41 7.16
C LEU A 75 0.50 -9.96 6.58
N MET A 76 0.40 -10.99 5.74
CA MET A 76 1.55 -11.67 5.17
C MET A 76 2.16 -10.92 3.99
N GLU A 77 1.32 -10.45 3.08
CA GLU A 77 1.73 -9.70 1.90
C GLU A 77 0.58 -8.89 1.31
N ILE A 78 0.95 -7.94 0.45
CA ILE A 78 0.01 -7.17 -0.37
C ILE A 78 0.35 -7.48 -1.83
N VAL A 79 -0.65 -7.87 -2.61
CA VAL A 79 -0.46 -8.26 -4.00
C VAL A 79 -1.22 -7.30 -4.91
N ILE A 80 -0.49 -6.54 -5.73
CA ILE A 80 -1.06 -5.79 -6.84
C ILE A 80 -1.21 -6.75 -8.01
N ASN A 81 -2.45 -7.12 -8.37
CA ASN A 81 -2.70 -8.28 -9.23
C ASN A 81 -3.51 -7.97 -10.50
N ASP A 82 -4.11 -6.79 -10.64
CA ASP A 82 -4.90 -6.45 -11.82
C ASP A 82 -4.83 -4.95 -12.17
N LEU A 83 -5.10 -4.65 -13.43
CA LEU A 83 -5.24 -3.30 -13.98
C LEU A 83 -6.42 -3.28 -14.97
N GLN A 84 -7.52 -2.67 -14.56
CA GLN A 84 -8.71 -2.54 -15.39
C GLN A 84 -9.04 -1.07 -15.58
N GLU A 85 -9.16 -0.62 -16.83
CA GLU A 85 -9.49 0.78 -17.15
C GLU A 85 -8.58 1.83 -16.47
N GLY A 86 -7.31 1.48 -16.24
CA GLY A 86 -6.34 2.36 -15.58
C GLY A 86 -6.39 2.31 -14.04
N ILE A 87 -7.22 1.45 -13.46
CA ILE A 87 -7.36 1.26 -12.01
C ILE A 87 -6.62 -0.01 -11.58
N PHE A 88 -5.66 0.14 -10.66
CA PHE A 88 -4.97 -0.99 -10.07
C PHE A 88 -5.77 -1.60 -8.93
N TYR A 89 -5.89 -2.93 -8.95
CA TYR A 89 -6.48 -3.73 -7.88
C TYR A 89 -5.39 -4.41 -7.08
N SER A 90 -5.60 -4.43 -5.77
CA SER A 90 -4.70 -5.07 -4.82
C SER A 90 -5.48 -5.95 -3.86
N LYS A 91 -4.78 -6.89 -3.24
CA LYS A 91 -5.32 -7.73 -2.18
C LYS A 91 -4.37 -7.77 -1.00
N LEU A 92 -4.94 -7.71 0.20
CA LEU A 92 -4.25 -8.06 1.42
C LEU A 92 -4.36 -9.57 1.62
N ILE A 93 -3.24 -10.26 1.77
CA ILE A 93 -3.21 -11.69 2.10
C ILE A 93 -3.01 -11.78 3.62
N CYS A 94 -4.08 -12.10 4.33
CA CYS A 94 -4.11 -12.14 5.78
C CYS A 94 -4.19 -13.59 6.26
N VAL A 95 -3.45 -13.93 7.30
CA VAL A 95 -3.47 -15.26 7.92
C VAL A 95 -3.98 -15.13 9.36
N SER A 96 -4.81 -16.08 9.76
CA SER A 96 -5.24 -16.30 11.14
C SER A 96 -4.95 -17.75 11.52
N GLU A 97 -5.24 -18.15 12.75
CA GLU A 97 -5.01 -19.54 13.21
C GLU A 97 -5.71 -20.61 12.36
N HIS A 98 -6.80 -20.25 11.67
CA HIS A 98 -7.66 -21.21 10.99
C HIS A 98 -7.68 -21.07 9.48
N ASP A 99 -7.35 -19.89 8.95
CA ASP A 99 -7.57 -19.61 7.54
C ASP A 99 -6.64 -18.54 6.98
N THR A 100 -6.48 -18.57 5.66
CA THR A 100 -5.85 -17.51 4.87
C THR A 100 -6.96 -16.80 4.08
N VAL A 101 -7.12 -15.50 4.32
CA VAL A 101 -8.17 -14.70 3.70
C VAL A 101 -7.55 -13.65 2.78
N GLU A 102 -8.11 -13.54 1.58
CA GLU A 102 -7.82 -12.45 0.66
C GLU A 102 -8.84 -11.33 0.84
N ILE A 103 -8.36 -10.11 1.14
CA ILE A 103 -9.22 -8.94 1.31
C ILE A 103 -8.95 -7.97 0.16
N ASP A 104 -9.99 -7.64 -0.60
CA ASP A 104 -9.91 -6.63 -1.67
C ASP A 104 -9.49 -5.26 -1.11
N SER A 105 -8.56 -4.62 -1.80
CA SER A 105 -7.99 -3.35 -1.37
C SER A 105 -7.61 -2.49 -2.57
N ARG A 106 -7.68 -1.17 -2.37
CA ARG A 106 -6.96 -0.25 -3.25
C ARG A 106 -5.45 -0.47 -3.07
N THR A 107 -4.70 -0.02 -4.07
CA THR A 107 -3.23 -0.06 -4.08
C THR A 107 -2.59 1.00 -3.17
N SER A 108 -3.37 2.03 -2.83
CA SER A 108 -2.97 3.23 -2.07
C SER A 108 -3.02 3.06 -0.56
#